data_AF-A0A1H3F241-F1
#
_entry.id   AF-A0A1H3F241-F1
#
_cell.length_a   1.000
_cell.length_b   1.000
_cell.length_c   1.000
_cell.angle_alpha   90.00
_cell.angle_beta   90.00
_cell.angle_gamma   90.00
#
_symmetry.space_group_name_H-M   'P 1'
#
loop_
_entity.id
_entity.type
_entity.pdbx_description
1 polymer ?
#
loop_
_entity_poly.entity_id
_entity_poly.type
_entity_poly.pdbx_seq_one_letter_code
_entity_poly.pdbx_strand_id
1 'polypeptide(L)'
;MATEKQYRELFDRVAALRRQVAGNLSNELGSDPQVGEAILKQIDDMLFAVEVEAKNEPKSPDGGLAQLVGIGGEAADDLGATRMPHGVEAYDETIASERILAVADLYYLYQHERIGVPRVVQKLRELFERGAIRLSDGPGAFGLYRFDRRDVLRYTKRDRINAYRRVLGYGRGLGSANSRPNTDFHRLFTQFNNQVALFWRDKRISDVIRERAHDMAFGSMAVVRRSGLDLRNNLKFTSYGHLNVLRVEVMQLMDECFRILNSEDVKDLFGAANAWDVVDEVLIRYFDEKLVTSPRQRMAVTGRNVLRWLAAPHILETTRSEFEALLLEVAEPAEEWITSAESLRLADRTGSKQLLPWDRQQPAGVAAPSRGERPVSPARNRQPALARRARLNGHRR
;
A
#
# COMPACT_ATOMS: atom_id res chain seq x y z
N MET A 1 32.09 3.51 -19.76
CA MET A 1 31.21 2.76 -20.69
C MET A 1 30.47 3.74 -21.60
N ALA A 2 31.24 4.52 -22.35
CA ALA A 2 30.71 5.52 -23.27
C ALA A 2 30.24 4.93 -24.60
N THR A 3 30.54 3.66 -24.93
CA THR A 3 30.32 3.12 -26.28
C THR A 3 29.73 1.71 -26.29
N GLU A 4 28.99 1.39 -27.36
CA GLU A 4 28.38 0.08 -27.60
C GLU A 4 29.40 -1.05 -27.63
N LYS A 5 30.58 -0.83 -28.25
CA LYS A 5 31.63 -1.84 -28.33
C LYS A 5 32.18 -2.21 -26.95
N GLN A 6 32.46 -1.21 -26.11
CA GLN A 6 32.90 -1.44 -24.73
C GLN A 6 31.84 -2.16 -23.90
N TYR A 7 30.55 -1.84 -24.13
CA TYR A 7 29.44 -2.52 -23.47
C TYR A 7 29.35 -4.01 -23.83
N ARG A 8 29.47 -4.36 -25.12
CA ARG A 8 29.51 -5.76 -25.57
C ARG A 8 30.70 -6.52 -24.99
N GLU A 9 31.89 -5.93 -25.06
CA GLU A 9 33.11 -6.55 -24.50
C GLU A 9 33.00 -6.80 -22.99
N LEU A 10 32.41 -5.86 -22.24
CA LEU A 10 32.17 -6.06 -20.81
C LEU A 10 31.16 -7.18 -20.56
N PHE A 11 30.06 -7.23 -21.31
CA PHE A 11 29.07 -8.29 -21.17
C PHE A 11 29.68 -9.67 -21.41
N ASP A 12 30.53 -9.80 -22.44
CA ASP A 12 31.25 -11.03 -22.74
C ASP A 12 32.25 -11.40 -21.61
N ARG A 13 32.98 -10.41 -21.07
CA ARG A 13 33.90 -10.62 -19.93
C ARG A 13 33.14 -11.05 -18.67
N VAL A 14 31.99 -10.45 -18.38
CA VAL A 14 31.12 -10.81 -17.24
C VAL A 14 30.55 -12.20 -17.42
N ALA A 15 30.09 -12.55 -18.62
CA ALA A 15 29.60 -13.90 -18.92
C ALA A 15 30.71 -14.95 -18.77
N ALA A 16 31.93 -14.62 -19.21
CA ALA A 16 33.11 -15.46 -19.03
C ALA A 16 33.47 -15.62 -17.54
N LEU A 17 33.48 -14.53 -16.77
CA LEU A 17 33.72 -14.54 -15.33
C LEU A 17 32.68 -15.40 -14.60
N ARG A 18 31.38 -15.19 -14.87
CA ARG A 18 30.29 -15.99 -14.29
C ARG A 18 30.45 -17.47 -14.61
N ARG A 19 30.83 -17.82 -15.85
CA ARG A 19 31.10 -19.21 -16.25
C ARG A 19 32.30 -19.81 -15.52
N GLN A 20 33.38 -19.05 -15.36
CA GLN A 20 34.58 -19.50 -14.65
C GLN A 20 34.32 -19.70 -13.16
N VAL A 21 33.62 -18.76 -12.52
CA VAL A 21 33.21 -18.84 -11.11
C VAL A 21 32.27 -20.03 -10.89
N ALA A 22 31.26 -20.21 -11.74
CA ALA A 22 30.35 -21.35 -11.65
C ALA A 22 31.06 -22.70 -11.86
N GLY A 23 32.07 -22.75 -12.73
CA GLY A 23 32.88 -23.95 -12.95
C GLY A 23 33.81 -24.27 -11.79
N ASN A 24 34.47 -23.26 -11.22
CA ASN A 24 35.43 -23.44 -10.12
C ASN A 24 34.75 -23.77 -8.79
N LEU A 25 33.57 -23.22 -8.56
CA LEU A 25 32.83 -23.37 -7.31
C LEU A 25 31.66 -24.35 -7.43
N SER A 26 31.59 -25.17 -8.49
CA SER A 26 30.44 -26.04 -8.72
C SER A 26 30.12 -26.97 -7.54
N ASN A 27 31.15 -27.44 -6.83
CA ASN A 27 31.01 -28.31 -5.67
C ASN A 27 30.66 -27.52 -4.39
N GLU A 28 31.24 -26.32 -4.21
CA GLU A 28 31.01 -25.46 -3.04
C GLU A 28 29.64 -24.75 -3.11
N LEU A 29 29.22 -24.30 -4.30
CA LEU A 29 27.88 -23.75 -4.57
C LEU A 29 26.78 -24.78 -4.32
N GLY A 30 27.08 -26.08 -4.48
CA GLY A 30 26.17 -27.17 -4.16
C GLY A 30 26.05 -27.44 -2.65
N SER A 31 27.06 -27.07 -1.86
CA SER A 31 27.10 -27.28 -0.41
C SER A 31 26.72 -26.07 0.44
N ASP A 32 27.00 -24.85 -0.03
CA ASP A 32 26.69 -23.60 0.67
C ASP A 32 26.13 -22.52 -0.29
N PRO A 33 24.80 -22.35 -0.34
CA PRO A 33 24.15 -21.34 -1.17
C PRO A 33 24.49 -19.89 -0.79
N GLN A 34 24.91 -19.63 0.46
CA GLN A 34 25.22 -18.27 0.92
C GLN A 34 26.49 -17.73 0.26
N VAL A 35 27.46 -18.60 0.00
CA VAL A 35 28.67 -18.28 -0.75
C VAL A 35 28.31 -17.87 -2.19
N GLY A 36 27.36 -18.57 -2.81
CA GLY A 36 26.86 -18.21 -4.14
C GLY A 36 26.21 -16.83 -4.20
N GLU A 37 25.37 -16.51 -3.22
CA GLU A 37 24.75 -15.18 -3.11
C GLU A 37 25.78 -14.07 -2.87
N ALA A 38 26.76 -14.30 -2.00
CA ALA A 38 27.81 -13.32 -1.71
C ALA A 38 28.66 -13.01 -2.95
N ILE A 39 29.00 -14.03 -3.74
CA ILE A 39 29.79 -13.86 -4.97
C ILE A 39 28.98 -13.16 -6.06
N LEU A 40 27.69 -13.50 -6.22
CA LEU A 40 26.82 -12.78 -7.15
C LEU A 40 26.70 -11.31 -6.76
N LYS A 41 26.51 -11.01 -5.47
CA LYS A 41 26.49 -9.64 -4.96
C LYS A 41 27.79 -8.89 -5.28
N GLN A 42 28.94 -9.51 -5.03
CA GLN A 42 30.23 -8.89 -5.34
C GLN A 42 30.40 -8.60 -6.85
N ILE A 43 29.95 -9.52 -7.72
CA ILE A 43 29.98 -9.30 -9.18
C ILE A 43 29.07 -8.14 -9.57
N ASP A 44 27.86 -8.07 -9.01
CA ASP A 44 26.90 -7.02 -9.31
C ASP A 44 27.37 -5.65 -8.76
N ASP A 45 28.00 -5.61 -7.59
CA ASP A 45 28.60 -4.39 -7.02
C ASP A 45 29.77 -3.86 -7.88
N MET A 46 30.62 -4.76 -8.39
CA MET A 46 31.68 -4.40 -9.33
C MET A 46 31.11 -3.86 -10.65
N LEU A 47 30.02 -4.44 -11.13
CA LEU A 47 29.34 -3.97 -12.33
C LEU A 47 28.76 -2.57 -12.15
N PHE A 48 28.09 -2.34 -11.01
CA PHE A 48 27.55 -1.03 -10.65
C PHE A 48 28.65 0.04 -10.58
N ALA A 49 29.81 -0.28 -10.00
CA ALA A 49 30.95 0.64 -9.95
C ALA A 49 31.43 1.06 -11.36
N VAL A 50 31.51 0.10 -12.30
CA VAL A 50 31.89 0.39 -13.70
C VAL A 50 30.83 1.24 -14.41
N GLU A 51 29.55 1.05 -14.11
CA GLU A 51 28.46 1.89 -14.64
C GLU A 51 28.51 3.32 -14.10
N VAL A 52 28.92 3.52 -12.84
CA VAL A 52 29.08 4.86 -12.25
C VAL A 52 30.27 5.59 -12.88
N GLU A 53 31.41 4.91 -13.04
CA GLU A 53 32.59 5.49 -13.71
C GLU A 53 32.29 5.89 -15.16
N ALA A 54 31.49 5.08 -15.86
CA ALA A 54 31.05 5.34 -17.22
C ALA A 54 30.23 6.62 -17.41
N LYS A 55 29.50 7.07 -16.38
CA LYS A 55 28.70 8.29 -16.47
C LYS A 55 29.57 9.54 -16.67
N ASN A 56 30.82 9.50 -16.22
CA ASN A 56 31.74 10.63 -16.19
C ASN A 56 32.67 10.72 -17.41
N GLU A 57 32.58 9.79 -18.37
CA GLU A 57 33.41 9.80 -19.57
C GLU A 57 33.00 10.94 -20.55
N PRO A 58 33.97 11.66 -21.14
CA PRO A 58 33.71 12.75 -22.08
C PRO A 58 33.05 12.23 -23.36
N LYS A 59 32.18 13.06 -23.95
CA LYS A 59 31.40 12.71 -25.14
C LYS A 59 32.28 12.74 -26.39
N SER A 60 32.15 11.73 -27.25
CA SER A 60 32.79 11.74 -28.57
C SER A 60 32.08 12.75 -29.48
N PRO A 61 32.81 13.56 -30.26
CA PRO A 61 32.18 14.36 -31.32
C PRO A 61 31.74 13.46 -32.50
N ASP A 62 30.77 13.95 -33.30
CA ASP A 62 30.26 13.29 -34.55
C ASP A 62 30.63 14.05 -35.84
N GLY A 63 31.67 14.88 -35.78
CA GLY A 63 32.04 15.77 -36.89
C GLY A 63 30.92 16.70 -37.42
N GLY A 64 29.80 16.83 -36.72
CA GLY A 64 28.63 17.65 -37.09
C GLY A 64 27.53 16.93 -37.89
N LEU A 65 27.63 15.63 -38.18
CA LEU A 65 26.60 14.90 -38.96
C LEU A 65 25.27 14.77 -38.21
N ALA A 66 25.29 14.40 -36.93
CA ALA A 66 24.12 14.39 -36.06
C ALA A 66 23.52 15.78 -35.81
N GLN A 67 24.30 16.86 -35.96
CA GLN A 67 23.77 18.22 -35.90
C GLN A 67 22.85 18.52 -37.08
N LEU A 68 23.10 17.93 -38.26
CA LEU A 68 22.24 18.10 -39.45
C LEU A 68 20.85 17.44 -39.29
N VAL A 69 20.73 16.44 -38.42
CA VAL A 69 19.47 15.72 -38.12
C VAL A 69 18.87 16.16 -36.76
N GLY A 70 19.44 17.20 -36.14
CA GLY A 70 18.92 17.78 -34.89
C GLY A 70 19.26 17.00 -33.61
N ILE A 71 20.19 16.04 -33.67
CA ILE A 71 20.65 15.22 -32.55
C ILE A 71 21.84 15.89 -31.83
N GLY A 72 22.45 16.92 -32.43
CA GLY A 72 23.56 17.71 -31.88
C GLY A 72 24.94 17.19 -32.30
N GLY A 73 26.01 17.95 -32.07
CA GLY A 73 27.38 17.59 -32.48
C GLY A 73 28.08 16.54 -31.61
N GLU A 74 27.38 16.01 -30.61
CA GLU A 74 27.91 15.07 -29.59
C GLU A 74 27.52 13.60 -29.86
N ALA A 75 27.09 13.26 -31.08
CA ALA A 75 26.84 11.87 -31.44
C ALA A 75 28.16 11.14 -31.73
N ALA A 76 28.08 9.85 -32.05
CA ALA A 76 29.27 9.04 -32.29
C ALA A 76 29.66 9.01 -33.76
N ASP A 77 30.94 9.25 -34.06
CA ASP A 77 31.55 9.16 -35.40
C ASP A 77 31.47 7.75 -36.04
N ASP A 78 31.24 6.69 -35.24
CA ASP A 78 31.14 5.28 -35.68
C ASP A 78 30.06 4.52 -34.91
N LEU A 79 29.47 3.49 -35.54
CA LEU A 79 28.47 2.60 -34.93
C LEU A 79 28.97 2.00 -33.62
N GLY A 80 30.24 1.54 -33.58
CA GLY A 80 30.83 0.98 -32.37
C GLY A 80 31.07 2.00 -31.25
N ALA A 81 31.14 3.29 -31.60
CA ALA A 81 31.29 4.41 -30.69
C ALA A 81 29.94 4.97 -30.19
N THR A 82 28.81 4.43 -30.67
CA THR A 82 27.46 4.85 -30.26
C THR A 82 27.31 4.72 -28.76
N ARG A 83 26.92 5.81 -28.10
CA ARG A 83 26.70 5.80 -26.66
C ARG A 83 25.43 5.03 -26.32
N MET A 84 25.58 4.04 -25.44
CA MET A 84 24.42 3.41 -24.83
C MET A 84 23.70 4.43 -23.94
N PRO A 85 22.36 4.55 -24.04
CA PRO A 85 21.61 5.40 -23.12
C PRO A 85 21.93 4.93 -21.71
N HIS A 86 22.38 5.88 -20.88
CA HIS A 86 22.70 5.57 -19.49
C HIS A 86 21.44 5.02 -18.85
N GLY A 87 21.58 3.99 -18.02
CA GLY A 87 20.49 3.51 -17.19
C GLY A 87 19.89 4.71 -16.45
N VAL A 88 18.63 5.02 -16.76
CA VAL A 88 17.86 5.97 -15.96
C VAL A 88 17.86 5.42 -14.55
N GLU A 89 18.17 6.26 -13.55
CA GLU A 89 18.14 5.83 -12.15
C GLU A 89 16.88 5.02 -11.89
N ALA A 90 17.05 3.92 -11.15
CA ALA A 90 15.92 3.08 -10.79
C ALA A 90 14.85 3.98 -10.16
N TYR A 91 13.65 3.92 -10.72
CA TYR A 91 12.56 4.89 -10.50
C TYR A 91 12.20 5.15 -9.02
N ASP A 92 12.64 4.27 -8.13
CA ASP A 92 12.26 4.15 -6.72
C ASP A 92 13.34 4.58 -5.71
N GLU A 93 14.60 4.76 -6.10
CA GLU A 93 15.69 5.14 -5.16
C GLU A 93 15.52 6.55 -4.57
N THR A 94 14.62 7.36 -5.13
CA THR A 94 14.41 8.77 -4.76
C THR A 94 13.11 9.04 -3.99
N ILE A 95 12.36 8.01 -3.57
CA ILE A 95 11.19 8.26 -2.71
C ILE A 95 11.67 8.72 -1.34
N ALA A 96 11.30 9.96 -0.97
CA ALA A 96 11.49 10.45 0.39
C ALA A 96 10.69 9.57 1.37
N SER A 97 11.39 8.75 2.17
CA SER A 97 10.82 7.88 3.21
C SER A 97 9.78 8.60 4.07
N GLU A 98 10.00 9.90 4.32
CA GLU A 98 9.08 10.77 5.07
C GLU A 98 7.64 10.79 4.52
N ARG A 99 7.48 10.69 3.20
CA ARG A 99 6.16 10.71 2.54
C ARG A 99 5.39 9.42 2.78
N ILE A 100 6.06 8.27 2.73
CA ILE A 100 5.41 6.99 3.02
C ILE A 100 5.07 6.92 4.52
N LEU A 101 5.95 7.42 5.40
CA LEU A 101 5.64 7.56 6.83
C LEU A 101 4.39 8.42 7.06
N ALA A 102 4.19 9.47 6.27
CA ALA A 102 2.98 10.29 6.30
C ALA A 102 1.72 9.49 6.00
N VAL A 103 1.79 8.63 4.97
CA VAL A 103 0.67 7.77 4.59
C VAL A 103 0.39 6.74 5.67
N ALA A 104 1.43 6.17 6.29
CA ALA A 104 1.28 5.22 7.40
C ALA A 104 0.49 5.85 8.56
N ASP A 105 0.86 7.06 8.96
CA ASP A 105 0.16 7.80 10.01
C ASP A 105 -1.27 8.20 9.58
N LEU A 106 -1.46 8.62 8.33
CA LEU A 106 -2.79 8.92 7.79
C LEU A 106 -3.71 7.69 7.78
N TYR A 107 -3.17 6.52 7.45
CA TYR A 107 -3.91 5.26 7.48
C TYR A 107 -4.35 4.90 8.91
N TYR A 108 -3.47 5.09 9.90
CA TYR A 108 -3.82 4.96 11.31
C TYR A 108 -4.96 5.91 11.71
N LEU A 109 -4.86 7.18 11.34
CA LEU A 109 -5.89 8.20 11.60
C LEU A 109 -7.23 7.84 10.95
N TYR A 110 -7.23 7.35 9.72
CA TYR A 110 -8.43 6.90 9.03
C TYR A 110 -9.16 5.79 9.80
N GLN A 111 -8.43 4.79 10.30
CA GLN A 111 -9.07 3.72 11.06
C GLN A 111 -9.70 4.22 12.37
N HIS A 112 -9.06 5.16 13.06
CA HIS A 112 -9.61 5.78 14.27
C HIS A 112 -10.82 6.68 13.97
N GLU A 113 -10.83 7.36 12.81
CA GLU A 113 -12.02 8.07 12.32
C GLU A 113 -13.17 7.08 12.03
N ARG A 114 -12.87 5.88 11.51
CA ARG A 114 -13.87 4.84 11.23
C ARG A 114 -14.39 4.14 12.49
N ILE A 115 -13.60 4.05 13.55
CA ILE A 115 -14.07 3.67 14.89
C ILE A 115 -14.99 4.77 15.43
N GLY A 116 -14.64 6.03 15.17
CA GLY A 116 -15.41 7.18 15.60
C GLY A 116 -14.84 7.89 16.82
N VAL A 117 -13.53 7.73 17.10
CA VAL A 117 -12.87 8.34 18.27
C VAL A 117 -13.10 9.87 18.35
N PRO A 118 -12.87 10.67 17.28
CA PRO A 118 -13.16 12.11 17.34
C PRO A 118 -14.65 12.42 17.54
N ARG A 119 -15.53 11.57 16.99
CA ARG A 119 -17.00 11.73 17.09
C ARG A 119 -17.49 11.45 18.51
N VAL A 120 -16.92 10.46 19.20
CA VAL A 120 -17.20 10.18 20.61
C VAL A 120 -16.84 11.37 21.47
N VAL A 121 -15.64 11.95 21.30
CA VAL A 121 -15.22 13.13 22.07
C VAL A 121 -16.12 14.34 21.79
N GLN A 122 -16.51 14.56 20.53
CA GLN A 122 -17.50 15.59 20.17
C GLN A 122 -18.84 15.35 20.88
N LYS A 123 -19.30 14.10 20.97
CA LYS A 123 -20.54 13.78 21.69
C LYS A 123 -20.42 14.04 23.19
N LEU A 124 -19.30 13.67 23.81
CA LEU A 124 -19.04 13.94 25.22
C LEU A 124 -19.02 15.44 25.50
N ARG A 125 -18.39 16.23 24.62
CA ARG A 125 -18.40 17.70 24.69
C ARG A 125 -19.84 18.24 24.63
N GLU A 126 -20.66 17.81 23.69
CA GLU A 126 -22.06 18.24 23.60
C GLU A 126 -22.87 17.91 24.86
N LEU A 127 -22.64 16.74 25.45
CA LEU A 127 -23.32 16.31 26.68
C LEU A 127 -22.84 17.14 27.88
N PHE A 128 -21.55 17.45 27.92
CA PHE A 128 -20.94 18.30 28.96
C PHE A 128 -21.52 19.72 28.93
N GLU A 129 -21.55 20.35 27.75
CA GLU A 129 -22.12 21.70 27.57
C GLU A 129 -23.60 21.79 27.96
N ARG A 130 -24.35 20.70 27.76
CA ARG A 130 -25.77 20.62 28.13
C ARG A 130 -26.00 20.25 29.60
N GLY A 131 -24.95 19.98 30.37
CA GLY A 131 -25.06 19.49 31.75
C GLY A 131 -25.69 18.10 31.86
N ALA A 132 -25.67 17.31 30.79
CA ALA A 132 -26.27 15.97 30.75
C ALA A 132 -25.37 14.90 31.41
N ILE A 133 -24.08 15.20 31.59
CA ILE A 133 -23.12 14.35 32.30
C ILE A 133 -22.59 15.07 33.53
N ARG A 134 -22.38 14.30 34.61
CA ARG A 134 -21.95 14.83 35.92
C ARG A 134 -20.42 14.88 35.99
N LEU A 135 -19.82 15.72 35.14
CA LEU A 135 -18.40 16.07 35.24
C LEU A 135 -18.31 17.47 35.87
N SER A 136 -17.52 17.60 36.92
CA SER A 136 -17.39 18.86 37.67
C SER A 136 -15.99 19.44 37.51
N ASP A 137 -15.01 18.80 38.14
CA ASP A 137 -13.63 19.24 38.28
C ASP A 137 -12.70 18.04 38.07
N GLY A 138 -12.32 17.83 36.81
CA GLY A 138 -11.46 16.71 36.43
C GLY A 138 -10.65 16.99 35.17
N PRO A 139 -9.58 16.22 34.94
CA PRO A 139 -8.75 16.36 33.74
C PRO A 139 -9.55 16.14 32.45
N GLY A 140 -10.56 15.26 32.46
CA GLY A 140 -11.49 15.07 31.35
C GLY A 140 -12.39 16.26 31.11
N ALA A 141 -13.03 16.79 32.17
CA ALA A 141 -13.87 17.99 32.10
C ALA A 141 -13.10 19.19 31.51
N PHE A 142 -11.89 19.43 32.01
CA PHE A 142 -11.03 20.50 31.51
C PHE A 142 -10.50 20.25 30.09
N GLY A 143 -10.23 18.98 29.76
CA GLY A 143 -9.88 18.55 28.41
C GLY A 143 -11.00 18.83 27.41
N LEU A 144 -12.25 18.52 27.74
CA LEU A 144 -13.43 18.82 26.92
C LEU A 144 -13.60 20.33 26.70
N TYR A 145 -13.38 21.15 27.73
CA TYR A 145 -13.40 22.61 27.60
C TYR A 145 -12.32 23.13 26.63
N ARG A 146 -11.07 22.66 26.77
CA ARG A 146 -9.97 23.03 25.85
C ARG A 146 -10.23 22.55 24.44
N PHE A 147 -10.83 21.37 24.30
CA PHE A 147 -11.16 20.77 23.02
C PHE A 147 -12.15 21.64 22.24
N ASP A 148 -13.17 22.17 22.91
CA ASP A 148 -14.12 23.13 22.31
C ASP A 148 -13.42 24.43 21.86
N ARG A 149 -12.68 25.08 22.76
CA ARG A 149 -12.04 26.38 22.47
C ARG A 149 -11.11 26.36 21.26
N ARG A 150 -10.51 25.21 20.95
CA ARG A 150 -9.55 25.03 19.85
C ARG A 150 -10.19 24.57 18.54
N ASP A 151 -11.50 24.34 18.50
CA ASP A 151 -12.18 23.77 17.33
C ASP A 151 -12.00 24.61 16.05
N VAL A 152 -11.99 25.95 16.20
CA VAL A 152 -11.83 26.89 15.07
C VAL A 152 -10.45 26.79 14.39
N LEU A 153 -9.42 26.37 15.12
CA LEU A 153 -8.04 26.31 14.62
C LEU A 153 -7.69 24.96 14.00
N ARG A 154 -8.60 23.97 14.07
CA ARG A 154 -8.32 22.59 13.69
C ARG A 154 -8.78 22.25 12.29
N TYR A 155 -8.10 21.30 11.65
CA TYR A 155 -8.63 20.66 10.45
C TYR A 155 -10.02 20.06 10.68
N THR A 156 -10.95 20.42 9.81
CA THR A 156 -12.32 19.92 9.89
C THR A 156 -12.40 18.45 9.49
N LYS A 157 -13.51 17.79 9.85
CA LYS A 157 -13.80 16.43 9.37
C LYS A 157 -13.78 16.34 7.85
N ARG A 158 -14.23 17.38 7.15
CA ARG A 158 -14.24 17.45 5.69
C ARG A 158 -12.81 17.42 5.14
N ASP A 159 -11.89 18.16 5.75
CA ASP A 159 -10.49 18.21 5.32
C ASP A 159 -9.82 16.85 5.49
N ARG A 160 -10.06 16.19 6.63
CA ARG A 160 -9.56 14.83 6.88
C ARG A 160 -10.10 13.82 5.87
N ILE A 161 -11.41 13.82 5.60
CA ILE A 161 -12.03 12.92 4.60
C ILE A 161 -11.45 13.16 3.20
N ASN A 162 -11.21 14.42 2.82
CA ASN A 162 -10.58 14.74 1.55
C ASN A 162 -9.16 14.17 1.46
N ALA A 163 -8.38 14.26 2.55
CA ALA A 163 -7.05 13.68 2.63
C ALA A 163 -7.09 12.14 2.51
N TYR A 164 -7.96 11.46 3.27
CA TYR A 164 -8.13 10.01 3.20
C TYR A 164 -8.52 9.54 1.79
N ARG A 165 -9.41 10.28 1.13
CA ARG A 165 -9.85 9.93 -0.22
C ARG A 165 -8.72 10.08 -1.24
N ARG A 166 -7.99 11.19 -1.17
CA ARG A 166 -6.89 11.47 -2.11
C ARG A 166 -5.77 10.45 -1.99
N VAL A 167 -5.41 10.08 -0.77
CA VAL A 167 -4.22 9.23 -0.51
C VAL A 167 -4.56 7.75 -0.47
N LEU A 168 -5.66 7.37 0.16
CA LEU A 168 -6.03 5.97 0.40
C LEU A 168 -7.21 5.49 -0.46
N GLY A 169 -7.89 6.41 -1.17
CA GLY A 169 -9.14 6.12 -1.88
C GLY A 169 -10.35 5.98 -0.96
N TYR A 170 -10.18 6.18 0.34
CA TYR A 170 -11.21 5.91 1.33
C TYR A 170 -12.09 7.14 1.64
N GLY A 171 -13.37 6.88 1.90
CA GLY A 171 -14.35 7.91 2.24
C GLY A 171 -15.37 8.17 1.13
N ARG A 172 -16.52 8.73 1.51
CA ARG A 172 -17.61 9.10 0.60
C ARG A 172 -17.79 10.62 0.63
N GLY A 173 -18.05 11.24 -0.52
CA GLY A 173 -18.28 12.68 -0.66
C GLY A 173 -18.01 13.18 -2.08
N LEU A 174 -18.29 14.45 -2.37
CA LEU A 174 -17.73 15.15 -3.53
C LEU A 174 -16.41 15.76 -3.03
N GLY A 175 -15.28 15.20 -3.45
CA GLY A 175 -13.97 15.73 -3.08
C GLY A 175 -13.79 17.15 -3.62
N SER A 176 -12.66 17.79 -3.30
CA SER A 176 -12.23 18.97 -4.07
C SER A 176 -12.28 18.63 -5.56
N ALA A 177 -12.82 19.53 -6.39
CA ALA A 177 -13.06 19.31 -7.82
C ALA A 177 -11.82 18.84 -8.59
N ASN A 178 -10.62 19.12 -8.06
CA ASN A 178 -9.34 18.83 -8.71
C ASN A 178 -8.60 17.61 -8.10
N SER A 179 -9.15 16.94 -7.09
CA SER A 179 -8.47 15.82 -6.41
C SER A 179 -9.13 14.48 -6.73
N ARG A 180 -8.48 13.68 -7.59
CA ARG A 180 -8.92 12.31 -7.88
C ARG A 180 -8.68 11.38 -6.67
N PRO A 181 -9.59 10.45 -6.36
CA PRO A 181 -9.36 9.44 -5.33
C PRO A 181 -8.29 8.44 -5.76
N ASN A 182 -7.49 7.96 -4.81
CA ASN A 182 -6.55 6.86 -5.06
C ASN A 182 -7.28 5.51 -5.03
N THR A 183 -7.77 5.05 -6.18
CA THR A 183 -8.52 3.79 -6.28
C THR A 183 -7.66 2.53 -6.14
N ASP A 184 -6.34 2.64 -6.31
CA ASP A 184 -5.43 1.50 -6.33
C ASP A 184 -4.88 1.11 -4.96
N PHE A 185 -4.81 2.05 -4.01
CA PHE A 185 -4.17 1.85 -2.70
C PHE A 185 -4.65 0.57 -2.02
N HIS A 186 -5.96 0.42 -1.84
CA HIS A 186 -6.51 -0.72 -1.10
C HIS A 186 -6.15 -2.06 -1.74
N ARG A 187 -6.24 -2.15 -3.07
CA ARG A 187 -5.89 -3.36 -3.82
C ARG A 187 -4.41 -3.69 -3.68
N LEU A 188 -3.54 -2.70 -3.87
CA LEU A 188 -2.08 -2.88 -3.77
C LEU A 188 -1.66 -3.24 -2.34
N PHE A 189 -2.26 -2.60 -1.34
CA PHE A 189 -1.96 -2.87 0.05
C PHE A 189 -2.44 -4.26 0.50
N THR A 190 -3.65 -4.65 0.11
CA THR A 190 -4.17 -6.02 0.32
C THR A 190 -3.29 -7.05 -0.38
N GLN A 191 -2.86 -6.77 -1.62
CA GLN A 191 -1.98 -7.66 -2.36
C GLN A 191 -0.63 -7.82 -1.64
N PHE A 192 0.01 -6.73 -1.24
CA PHE A 192 1.29 -6.78 -0.52
C PHE A 192 1.19 -7.60 0.77
N ASN A 193 0.21 -7.31 1.64
CA ASN A 193 0.03 -8.07 2.87
C ASN A 193 -0.20 -9.56 2.59
N ASN A 194 -1.02 -9.91 1.59
CA ASN A 194 -1.23 -11.31 1.19
C ASN A 194 0.07 -11.98 0.73
N GLN A 195 0.90 -11.31 -0.07
CA GLN A 195 2.16 -11.89 -0.54
C GLN A 195 3.16 -12.10 0.60
N VAL A 196 3.25 -11.15 1.56
CA VAL A 196 4.09 -11.30 2.76
C VAL A 196 3.62 -12.47 3.62
N ALA A 197 2.31 -12.57 3.87
CA ALA A 197 1.71 -13.65 4.64
C ALA A 197 1.94 -15.02 3.98
N LEU A 198 1.70 -15.13 2.66
CA LEU A 198 1.94 -16.36 1.91
C LEU A 198 3.41 -16.78 1.94
N PHE A 199 4.33 -15.83 1.73
CA PHE A 199 5.77 -16.10 1.78
C PHE A 199 6.20 -16.73 3.10
N TRP A 200 5.75 -16.18 4.23
CA TRP A 200 6.13 -16.71 5.55
C TRP A 200 5.42 -18.01 5.93
N ARG A 201 4.21 -18.24 5.44
CA ARG A 201 3.54 -19.56 5.61
C ARG A 201 4.29 -20.64 4.87
N ASP A 202 4.60 -20.40 3.62
CA ASP A 202 5.29 -21.36 2.76
C ASP A 202 6.71 -21.64 3.30
N LYS A 203 7.41 -20.60 3.77
CA LYS A 203 8.71 -20.75 4.43
C LYS A 203 8.65 -21.60 5.71
N ARG A 204 7.70 -21.33 6.62
CA ARG A 204 7.51 -22.14 7.85
C ARG A 204 7.20 -23.60 7.53
N ILE A 205 6.39 -23.86 6.50
CA ILE A 205 6.09 -25.23 6.04
C ILE A 205 7.36 -25.91 5.50
N SER A 206 8.16 -25.19 4.71
CA SER A 206 9.41 -25.69 4.16
C SER A 206 10.42 -26.06 5.26
N ASP A 207 10.55 -25.24 6.30
CA ASP A 207 11.47 -25.48 7.42
C ASP A 207 11.09 -26.71 8.25
N VAL A 208 9.80 -27.04 8.35
CA VAL A 208 9.31 -28.22 9.10
C VAL A 208 9.40 -29.51 8.27
N ILE A 209 9.17 -29.45 6.96
CA ILE A 209 9.11 -30.65 6.11
C ILE A 209 10.50 -31.12 5.66
N ARG A 210 11.53 -30.26 5.67
CA ARG A 210 12.83 -30.57 5.05
C ARG A 210 14.01 -30.38 6.02
N GLU A 211 14.78 -31.46 6.26
CA GLU A 211 16.09 -31.41 6.97
C GLU A 211 17.19 -30.68 6.17
N ARG A 212 16.97 -30.35 4.89
CA ARG A 212 17.89 -29.57 4.04
C ARG A 212 17.11 -28.49 3.27
N ALA A 213 17.14 -27.26 3.79
CA ALA A 213 16.37 -26.09 3.34
C ALA A 213 16.94 -25.40 2.08
N HIS A 214 17.38 -26.15 1.07
CA HIS A 214 18.12 -25.58 -0.08
C HIS A 214 17.40 -25.63 -1.43
N ASP A 215 16.16 -26.11 -1.48
CA ASP A 215 15.34 -26.00 -2.69
C ASP A 215 14.59 -24.66 -2.74
N MET A 216 14.51 -24.08 -3.94
CA MET A 216 13.77 -22.86 -4.28
C MET A 216 12.47 -22.76 -3.47
N ALA A 217 12.45 -21.82 -2.51
CA ALA A 217 11.35 -21.68 -1.56
C ALA A 217 10.02 -21.46 -2.29
N PHE A 218 9.00 -22.16 -1.79
CA PHE A 218 7.61 -21.84 -2.07
C PHE A 218 7.37 -20.40 -1.56
N GLY A 219 6.87 -19.52 -2.43
CA GLY A 219 6.83 -18.07 -2.21
C GLY A 219 7.97 -17.32 -2.91
N SER A 220 7.68 -16.71 -4.06
CA SER A 220 8.68 -15.93 -4.79
C SER A 220 8.95 -14.60 -4.09
N MET A 221 10.16 -14.43 -3.53
CA MET A 221 10.67 -13.15 -3.02
C MET A 221 10.47 -12.02 -4.05
N ALA A 222 10.63 -12.33 -5.34
CA ALA A 222 10.40 -11.38 -6.42
C ALA A 222 8.95 -10.87 -6.48
N VAL A 223 7.96 -11.72 -6.16
CA VAL A 223 6.54 -11.33 -6.10
C VAL A 223 6.27 -10.41 -4.92
N VAL A 224 6.84 -10.72 -3.74
CA VAL A 224 6.74 -9.84 -2.56
C VAL A 224 7.35 -8.47 -2.87
N ARG A 225 8.60 -8.45 -3.38
CA ARG A 225 9.30 -7.22 -3.77
C ARG A 225 8.52 -6.43 -4.80
N ARG A 226 8.02 -7.09 -5.86
CA ARG A 226 7.22 -6.42 -6.89
C ARG A 226 5.98 -5.77 -6.33
N SER A 227 5.22 -6.48 -5.49
CA SER A 227 4.01 -5.93 -4.87
C SER A 227 4.31 -4.76 -3.92
N GLY A 228 5.45 -4.81 -3.21
CA GLY A 228 5.94 -3.70 -2.39
C GLY A 228 6.35 -2.48 -3.21
N LEU A 229 7.08 -2.68 -4.30
CA LEU A 229 7.46 -1.61 -5.24
C LEU A 229 6.24 -0.95 -5.90
N ASP A 230 5.26 -1.74 -6.33
CA ASP A 230 4.02 -1.22 -6.92
C ASP A 230 3.25 -0.35 -5.91
N LEU A 231 3.19 -0.77 -4.63
CA LEU A 231 2.61 0.02 -3.56
C LEU A 231 3.40 1.30 -3.29
N ARG A 232 4.73 1.23 -3.14
CA ARG A 232 5.60 2.41 -2.94
C ARG A 232 5.39 3.45 -4.04
N ASN A 233 5.34 2.99 -5.29
CA ASN A 233 5.12 3.84 -6.45
C ASN A 233 3.76 4.57 -6.38
N ASN A 234 2.69 3.86 -6.03
CA ASN A 234 1.37 4.46 -5.83
C ASN A 234 1.40 5.54 -4.72
N LEU A 235 2.13 5.28 -3.63
CA LEU A 235 2.25 6.23 -2.52
C LEU A 235 3.06 7.48 -2.90
N LYS A 236 4.10 7.33 -3.73
CA LYS A 236 4.90 8.46 -4.27
C LYS A 236 4.01 9.54 -4.91
N PHE A 237 3.03 9.10 -5.70
CA PHE A 237 2.15 9.98 -6.47
C PHE A 237 0.93 10.49 -5.72
N THR A 238 0.70 10.07 -4.48
CA THR A 238 -0.50 10.47 -3.75
C THR A 238 -0.19 11.21 -2.45
N SER A 239 1.05 11.11 -1.97
CA SER A 239 1.54 11.67 -0.70
C SER A 239 2.05 13.12 -0.76
N TYR A 240 1.89 13.85 -1.87
CA TYR A 240 2.38 15.24 -1.99
C TYR A 240 1.45 16.29 -1.34
N GLY A 241 1.91 17.54 -1.26
CA GLY A 241 1.12 18.69 -0.79
C GLY A 241 1.10 18.82 0.74
N HIS A 242 0.00 19.35 1.29
CA HIS A 242 -0.12 19.65 2.73
C HIS A 242 -0.29 18.41 3.64
N LEU A 243 -0.09 17.19 3.13
CA LEU A 243 -0.34 15.96 3.87
C LEU A 243 0.52 15.87 5.15
N ASN A 244 1.80 16.25 5.06
CA ASN A 244 2.71 16.20 6.21
C ASN A 244 2.33 17.18 7.32
N VAL A 245 1.69 18.30 7.00
CA VAL A 245 1.20 19.25 8.00
C VAL A 245 -0.08 18.71 8.63
N LEU A 246 -1.03 18.26 7.80
CA LEU A 246 -2.29 17.68 8.26
C LEU A 246 -2.06 16.45 9.15
N ARG A 247 -1.14 15.54 8.82
CA ARG A 247 -0.86 14.38 9.67
C ARG A 247 -0.43 14.80 11.07
N VAL A 248 0.43 15.81 11.20
CA VAL A 248 1.02 16.21 12.48
C VAL A 248 -0.07 16.77 13.39
N GLU A 249 -0.86 17.70 12.87
CA GLU A 249 -1.94 18.31 13.63
C GLU A 249 -3.04 17.29 14.00
N VAL A 250 -3.43 16.43 13.07
CA VAL A 250 -4.46 15.42 13.33
C VAL A 250 -3.96 14.32 14.29
N MET A 251 -2.66 14.00 14.29
CA MET A 251 -2.07 13.13 15.31
C MET A 251 -2.11 13.77 16.71
N GLN A 252 -1.87 15.07 16.82
CA GLN A 252 -2.02 15.80 18.10
C GLN A 252 -3.48 15.82 18.56
N LEU A 253 -4.43 16.02 17.62
CA LEU A 253 -5.86 15.90 17.90
C LEU A 253 -6.21 14.51 18.44
N MET A 254 -5.66 13.46 17.84
CA MET A 254 -5.89 12.08 18.26
C MET A 254 -5.35 11.81 19.68
N ASP A 255 -4.14 12.29 19.98
CA ASP A 255 -3.56 12.22 21.31
C ASP A 255 -4.41 12.98 22.35
N GLU A 256 -4.88 14.18 22.01
CA GLU A 256 -5.81 14.93 22.86
C GLU A 256 -7.12 14.17 23.10
N CYS A 257 -7.71 13.55 22.07
CA CYS A 257 -8.90 12.71 22.22
C CYS A 257 -8.66 11.56 23.20
N PHE A 258 -7.56 10.82 23.06
CA PHE A 258 -7.26 9.71 23.97
C PHE A 258 -6.95 10.17 25.39
N ARG A 259 -6.30 11.33 25.58
CA ARG A 259 -6.10 11.91 26.91
C ARG A 259 -7.41 12.23 27.60
N ILE A 260 -8.40 12.76 26.88
CA ILE A 260 -9.73 13.02 27.41
C ILE A 260 -10.44 11.70 27.74
N LEU A 261 -10.42 10.73 26.82
CA LEU A 261 -11.13 9.46 26.99
C LEU A 261 -10.52 8.57 28.09
N ASN A 262 -9.22 8.71 28.35
CA ASN A 262 -8.51 7.93 29.36
C ASN A 262 -8.48 8.61 30.74
N SER A 263 -9.08 9.78 30.88
CA SER A 263 -9.12 10.49 32.17
C SER A 263 -9.99 9.73 33.17
N GLU A 264 -9.61 9.74 34.45
CA GLU A 264 -10.31 8.97 35.49
C GLU A 264 -11.77 9.38 35.63
N ASP A 265 -12.05 10.69 35.61
CA ASP A 265 -13.40 11.25 35.67
C ASP A 265 -14.31 10.79 34.50
N VAL A 266 -13.76 10.67 33.30
CA VAL A 266 -14.50 10.17 32.13
C VAL A 266 -14.69 8.66 32.19
N LYS A 267 -13.67 7.91 32.63
CA LYS A 267 -13.78 6.46 32.79
C LYS A 267 -14.83 6.09 33.84
N ASP A 268 -14.80 6.76 34.99
CA ASP A 268 -15.73 6.53 36.10
C ASP A 268 -17.18 6.81 35.70
N LEU A 269 -17.41 7.85 34.88
CA LEU A 269 -18.74 8.18 34.36
C LEU A 269 -19.38 7.03 33.55
N PHE A 270 -18.56 6.24 32.85
CA PHE A 270 -19.02 5.13 32.03
C PHE A 270 -18.80 3.75 32.67
N GLY A 271 -18.12 3.67 33.82
CA GLY A 271 -17.71 2.40 34.43
C GLY A 271 -16.66 1.66 33.59
N ALA A 272 -15.83 2.40 32.86
CA ALA A 272 -14.86 1.89 31.90
C ALA A 272 -13.50 1.62 32.55
N ALA A 273 -12.81 0.54 32.14
CA ALA A 273 -11.45 0.27 32.61
C ALA A 273 -10.40 1.07 31.81
N ASN A 274 -10.67 1.30 30.53
CA ASN A 274 -9.77 2.01 29.61
C ASN A 274 -10.53 2.90 28.61
N ALA A 275 -9.79 3.72 27.85
CA ALA A 275 -10.37 4.65 26.87
C ALA A 275 -11.19 3.97 25.75
N TRP A 276 -10.87 2.73 25.37
CA TRP A 276 -11.65 2.00 24.36
C TRP A 276 -13.02 1.59 24.89
N ASP A 277 -13.11 1.18 26.17
CA ASP A 277 -14.39 0.87 26.78
C ASP A 277 -15.29 2.12 26.81
N VAL A 278 -14.72 3.31 27.08
CA VAL A 278 -15.45 4.58 26.98
C VAL A 278 -15.97 4.82 25.56
N VAL A 279 -15.13 4.58 24.55
CA VAL A 279 -15.54 4.71 23.14
C VAL A 279 -16.70 3.78 22.82
N ASP A 280 -16.61 2.51 23.21
CA ASP A 280 -17.62 1.50 22.94
C ASP A 280 -18.94 1.82 23.66
N GLU A 281 -18.89 2.21 24.94
CA GLU A 281 -20.06 2.62 25.71
C GLU A 281 -20.77 3.83 25.10
N VAL A 282 -20.02 4.85 24.65
CA VAL A 282 -20.62 6.03 24.01
C VAL A 282 -21.22 5.67 22.66
N LEU A 283 -20.55 4.83 21.86
CA LEU A 283 -21.05 4.38 20.56
C LEU A 283 -22.36 3.58 20.70
N ILE A 284 -22.44 2.69 21.68
CA ILE A 284 -23.66 1.94 21.98
C ILE A 284 -24.77 2.87 22.46
N ARG A 285 -24.51 3.65 23.51
CA ARG A 285 -25.55 4.43 24.20
C ARG A 285 -26.12 5.58 23.36
N TYR A 286 -25.29 6.21 22.51
CA TYR A 286 -25.69 7.45 21.83
C TYR A 286 -25.75 7.34 20.30
N PHE A 287 -25.17 6.30 19.70
CA PHE A 287 -25.12 6.14 18.25
C PHE A 287 -25.78 4.85 17.74
N ASP A 288 -26.15 3.91 18.62
CA ASP A 288 -26.74 2.60 18.26
C ASP A 288 -25.91 1.84 17.21
N GLU A 289 -24.58 1.92 17.34
CA GLU A 289 -23.65 1.32 16.38
C GLU A 289 -23.09 -0.03 16.84
N LYS A 290 -22.87 -0.92 15.87
CA LYS A 290 -22.18 -2.18 16.10
C LYS A 290 -20.70 -1.95 16.39
N LEU A 291 -20.21 -2.53 17.48
CA LEU A 291 -18.81 -2.44 17.87
C LEU A 291 -17.91 -3.13 16.84
N VAL A 292 -17.02 -2.34 16.26
CA VAL A 292 -15.96 -2.79 15.34
C VAL A 292 -14.59 -2.29 15.79
N THR A 293 -14.49 -1.86 17.05
CA THR A 293 -13.33 -1.18 17.63
C THR A 293 -12.10 -2.06 17.62
N SER A 294 -12.19 -3.27 18.17
CA SER A 294 -11.08 -4.23 18.23
C SER A 294 -10.46 -4.55 16.85
N PRO A 295 -11.21 -5.06 15.84
CA PRO A 295 -10.62 -5.37 14.55
C PRO A 295 -10.09 -4.12 13.82
N ARG A 296 -10.74 -2.96 13.96
CA ARG A 296 -10.24 -1.72 13.34
C ARG A 296 -8.99 -1.19 14.01
N GLN A 297 -8.88 -1.29 15.33
CA GLN A 297 -7.69 -0.88 16.07
C GLN A 297 -6.50 -1.76 15.66
N ARG A 298 -6.71 -3.07 15.59
CA ARG A 298 -5.68 -4.00 15.11
C ARG A 298 -5.27 -3.66 13.68
N MET A 299 -6.22 -3.51 12.75
CA MET A 299 -5.93 -3.04 11.39
C MET A 299 -5.15 -1.72 11.35
N ALA A 300 -5.42 -0.78 12.27
CA ALA A 300 -4.76 0.51 12.31
C ALA A 300 -3.28 0.38 12.67
N VAL A 301 -2.99 -0.35 13.74
CA VAL A 301 -1.62 -0.54 14.26
C VAL A 301 -0.81 -1.37 13.28
N THR A 302 -1.32 -2.54 12.88
CA THR A 302 -0.60 -3.46 12.02
C THR A 302 -0.39 -2.86 10.63
N GLY A 303 -1.43 -2.24 10.07
CA GLY A 303 -1.31 -1.59 8.76
C GLY A 303 -0.36 -0.40 8.76
N ARG A 304 -0.29 0.37 9.86
CA ARG A 304 0.71 1.43 10.03
C ARG A 304 2.12 0.85 10.09
N ASN A 305 2.33 -0.24 10.82
CA ASN A 305 3.66 -0.88 10.93
C ASN A 305 4.15 -1.38 9.57
N VAL A 306 3.28 -2.05 8.80
CA VAL A 306 3.60 -2.52 7.44
C VAL A 306 3.97 -1.34 6.53
N LEU A 307 3.20 -0.25 6.56
CA LEU A 307 3.50 0.94 5.76
C LEU A 307 4.80 1.66 6.20
N ARG A 308 5.12 1.65 7.49
CA ARG A 308 6.38 2.22 8.01
C ARG A 308 7.59 1.41 7.57
N TRP A 309 7.50 0.09 7.62
CA TRP A 309 8.53 -0.79 7.08
C TRP A 309 8.73 -0.54 5.57
N LEU A 310 7.64 -0.35 4.83
CA LEU A 310 7.69 -0.02 3.40
C LEU A 310 8.40 1.32 3.10
N ALA A 311 8.45 2.24 4.06
CA ALA A 311 9.11 3.53 3.93
C ALA A 311 10.64 3.43 3.96
N ALA A 312 11.17 2.37 4.57
CA ALA A 312 12.59 2.11 4.63
C ALA A 312 13.09 1.50 3.30
N PRO A 313 14.41 1.54 3.02
CA PRO A 313 14.97 1.01 1.78
C PRO A 313 14.95 -0.54 1.69
N HIS A 314 14.38 -1.25 2.67
CA HIS A 314 14.40 -2.72 2.76
C HIS A 314 13.95 -3.46 1.49
N ILE A 315 13.02 -2.91 0.70
CA ILE A 315 12.56 -3.55 -0.55
C ILE A 315 13.61 -3.51 -1.68
N LEU A 316 14.50 -2.52 -1.61
CA LEU A 316 15.56 -2.31 -2.60
C LEU A 316 16.71 -3.30 -2.42
N GLU A 317 16.87 -3.88 -1.22
CA GLU A 317 17.92 -4.86 -0.92
C GLU A 317 17.87 -6.06 -1.87
N THR A 318 19.00 -6.34 -2.51
CA THR A 318 19.15 -7.41 -3.50
C THR A 318 19.51 -8.75 -2.87
N THR A 319 20.17 -8.75 -1.71
CA THR A 319 20.53 -9.97 -0.97
C THR A 319 19.29 -10.67 -0.43
N ARG A 320 19.15 -11.98 -0.69
CA ARG A 320 17.99 -12.75 -0.25
C ARG A 320 17.91 -12.87 1.27
N SER A 321 19.01 -13.29 1.90
CA SER A 321 19.09 -13.47 3.37
C SER A 321 18.76 -12.20 4.15
N GLU A 322 19.30 -11.06 3.71
CA GLU A 322 19.07 -9.74 4.30
C GLU A 322 17.61 -9.30 4.20
N PHE A 323 17.04 -9.40 2.99
CA PHE A 323 15.62 -9.08 2.79
C PHE A 323 14.70 -10.01 3.59
N GLU A 324 14.99 -11.31 3.66
CA GLU A 324 14.20 -12.25 4.46
C GLU A 324 14.27 -11.92 5.95
N ALA A 325 15.44 -11.55 6.48
CA ALA A 325 15.57 -11.12 7.87
C ALA A 325 14.74 -9.85 8.15
N LEU A 326 14.82 -8.85 7.27
CA LEU A 326 14.07 -7.60 7.40
C LEU A 326 12.56 -7.82 7.23
N LEU A 327 12.14 -8.71 6.33
CA LEU A 327 10.73 -9.01 6.08
C LEU A 327 10.05 -9.70 7.28
N LEU A 328 10.82 -10.31 8.18
CA LEU A 328 10.28 -10.98 9.37
C LEU A 328 9.52 -9.99 10.27
N GLU A 329 9.98 -8.74 10.33
CA GLU A 329 9.36 -7.68 11.15
C GLU A 329 7.89 -7.42 10.80
N VAL A 330 7.52 -7.62 9.53
CA VAL A 330 6.15 -7.37 9.03
C VAL A 330 5.35 -8.64 8.78
N ALA A 331 5.91 -9.82 9.04
CA ALA A 331 5.24 -11.10 8.85
C ALA A 331 3.95 -11.21 9.66
N GLU A 332 4.06 -11.02 10.97
CA GLU A 332 2.92 -11.05 11.89
C GLU A 332 1.97 -9.86 11.70
N PRO A 333 2.44 -8.60 11.60
CA PRO A 333 1.58 -7.47 11.26
C PRO A 333 0.75 -7.68 9.98
N ALA A 334 1.32 -8.24 8.91
CA ALA A 334 0.58 -8.51 7.68
C ALA A 334 -0.54 -9.54 7.89
N GLU A 335 -0.29 -10.60 8.64
CA GLU A 335 -1.27 -11.63 8.96
C GLU A 335 -2.41 -11.13 9.85
N GLU A 336 -2.06 -10.39 10.91
CA GLU A 336 -3.04 -9.76 11.78
C GLU A 336 -3.89 -8.74 11.02
N TRP A 337 -3.27 -7.98 10.10
CA TRP A 337 -3.98 -7.03 9.25
C TRP A 337 -5.01 -7.73 8.36
N ILE A 338 -4.63 -8.82 7.67
CA ILE A 338 -5.54 -9.60 6.82
C ILE A 338 -6.69 -10.16 7.65
N THR A 339 -6.39 -10.80 8.78
CA THR A 339 -7.39 -11.41 9.66
C THR A 339 -8.40 -10.37 10.14
N SER A 340 -7.91 -9.18 10.51
CA SER A 340 -8.77 -8.07 10.93
C SER A 340 -9.58 -7.51 9.76
N ALA A 341 -9.00 -7.41 8.57
CA ALA A 341 -9.69 -6.97 7.35
C ALA A 341 -10.80 -7.94 6.91
N GLU A 342 -10.56 -9.25 7.00
CA GLU A 342 -11.54 -10.31 6.72
C GLU A 342 -12.73 -10.24 7.67
N SER A 343 -12.47 -10.04 8.97
CA SER A 343 -13.54 -9.90 9.98
C SER A 343 -14.49 -8.73 9.67
N LEU A 344 -13.97 -7.70 9.00
CA LEU A 344 -14.70 -6.51 8.56
C LEU A 344 -15.20 -6.61 7.11
N ARG A 345 -14.96 -7.74 6.43
CA ARG A 345 -15.26 -7.97 5.00
C ARG A 345 -14.66 -6.90 4.09
N LEU A 346 -13.46 -6.45 4.41
CA LEU A 346 -12.71 -5.45 3.64
C LEU A 346 -11.71 -6.08 2.69
N ALA A 347 -11.17 -7.25 3.01
CA ALA A 347 -10.24 -7.99 2.17
C ALA A 347 -10.47 -9.49 2.34
N ASP A 348 -10.06 -10.27 1.34
CA ASP A 348 -10.06 -11.73 1.37
C ASP A 348 -8.61 -12.23 1.41
N ARG A 349 -8.34 -13.28 2.20
CA ARG A 349 -7.06 -13.98 2.20
C ARG A 349 -6.89 -14.78 0.92
N THR A 350 -5.75 -14.60 0.26
CA THR A 350 -5.39 -15.40 -0.90
C THR A 350 -5.11 -16.84 -0.44
N GLY A 351 -5.81 -17.83 -1.02
CA GLY A 351 -5.68 -19.24 -0.67
C GLY A 351 -6.81 -19.83 0.20
N SER A 352 -7.78 -19.02 0.64
CA SER A 352 -8.97 -19.49 1.38
C SER A 352 -10.07 -20.12 0.51
N LYS A 353 -9.73 -20.67 -0.67
CA LYS A 353 -10.58 -21.70 -1.27
C LYS A 353 -10.47 -22.89 -0.33
N GLN A 354 -11.43 -22.98 0.60
CA GLN A 354 -11.65 -24.14 1.45
C GLN A 354 -11.47 -25.40 0.61
N LEU A 355 -10.32 -26.06 0.77
CA LEU A 355 -10.25 -27.49 0.57
C LEU A 355 -11.13 -28.03 1.68
N LEU A 356 -12.41 -28.23 1.37
CA LEU A 356 -13.30 -29.01 2.19
C LEU A 356 -12.55 -30.30 2.55
N PRO A 357 -12.48 -30.67 3.84
CA PRO A 357 -11.92 -31.95 4.24
C PRO A 357 -12.60 -33.03 3.41
N TRP A 358 -11.76 -33.81 2.75
CA TRP A 358 -12.09 -34.98 1.97
C TRP A 358 -13.21 -35.79 2.63
N ASP A 359 -14.44 -35.69 2.12
CA ASP A 359 -15.42 -36.75 2.34
C ASP A 359 -16.59 -36.76 1.34
N ARG A 360 -16.82 -37.98 0.85
CA ARG A 360 -17.89 -38.48 -0.03
C ARG A 360 -17.82 -38.11 -1.50
N GLN A 361 -17.10 -38.97 -2.23
CA GLN A 361 -17.57 -39.48 -3.52
C GLN A 361 -19.09 -39.64 -3.51
N GLN A 362 -19.80 -38.75 -4.21
CA GLN A 362 -21.10 -39.10 -4.76
C GLN A 362 -20.82 -40.01 -5.97
N PRO A 363 -21.40 -41.22 -6.04
CA PRO A 363 -21.32 -42.01 -7.25
C PRO A 363 -22.01 -41.24 -8.37
N ALA A 364 -21.30 -41.07 -9.48
CA ALA A 364 -21.86 -40.55 -10.70
C ALA A 364 -23.05 -41.43 -11.13
N GLY A 365 -24.25 -40.85 -11.17
CA GLY A 365 -25.42 -41.49 -11.75
C GLY A 365 -26.70 -41.40 -10.93
N VAL A 366 -27.27 -40.19 -10.78
CA VAL A 366 -28.73 -40.04 -10.64
C VAL A 366 -29.15 -38.83 -11.45
N ALA A 367 -29.99 -39.07 -12.45
CA ALA A 367 -30.50 -38.08 -13.39
C ALA A 367 -31.34 -37.01 -12.69
N ALA A 368 -31.05 -35.74 -12.98
CA ALA A 368 -31.94 -34.64 -12.64
C ALA A 368 -33.12 -34.58 -13.63
N PRO A 369 -34.36 -34.36 -13.17
CA PRO A 369 -35.51 -34.24 -14.07
C PRO A 369 -35.46 -32.89 -14.81
N SER A 370 -35.61 -32.95 -16.12
CA SER A 370 -35.72 -31.82 -17.04
C SER A 370 -36.90 -30.92 -16.67
N ARG A 371 -36.62 -29.68 -16.25
CA ARG A 371 -37.65 -28.63 -16.14
C ARG A 371 -37.98 -28.09 -17.53
N GLY A 372 -39.26 -28.14 -17.84
CA GLY A 372 -39.85 -27.88 -19.14
C GLY A 372 -39.62 -26.50 -19.73
N GLU A 373 -39.76 -26.52 -21.06
CA GLU A 373 -39.74 -25.43 -22.01
C GLU A 373 -40.63 -24.25 -21.60
N ARG A 374 -40.12 -23.03 -21.80
CA ARG A 374 -40.94 -21.81 -21.81
C ARG A 374 -41.26 -21.45 -23.26
N PRO A 375 -42.50 -21.06 -23.59
CA PRO A 375 -42.86 -20.69 -24.95
C PRO A 375 -42.35 -19.29 -25.31
N VAL A 376 -41.81 -19.18 -26.52
CA VAL A 376 -41.36 -17.94 -27.16
C VAL A 376 -42.59 -17.16 -27.65
N SER A 377 -42.70 -15.88 -27.29
CA SER A 377 -43.69 -14.95 -27.88
C SER A 377 -42.99 -13.96 -28.82
N PRO A 378 -43.62 -13.57 -29.95
CA PRO A 378 -42.92 -12.94 -31.07
C PRO A 378 -42.77 -11.41 -30.93
N ALA A 379 -41.67 -10.91 -31.49
CA ALA A 379 -41.31 -9.51 -31.58
C ALA A 379 -42.28 -8.71 -32.48
N ARG A 380 -42.71 -7.53 -32.01
CA ARG A 380 -43.53 -6.59 -32.78
C ARG A 380 -42.69 -5.40 -33.23
N ASN A 381 -42.48 -5.34 -34.54
CA ASN A 381 -41.91 -4.23 -35.31
C ASN A 381 -42.46 -2.86 -34.89
N ARG A 382 -41.56 -1.88 -34.69
CA ARG A 382 -41.87 -0.45 -34.80
C ARG A 382 -40.86 0.22 -35.73
N GLN A 383 -41.38 0.69 -36.87
CA GLN A 383 -40.71 1.58 -37.80
C GLN A 383 -40.52 3.00 -37.21
N PRO A 384 -39.57 3.79 -37.72
CA PRO A 384 -39.27 5.14 -37.25
C PRO A 384 -40.13 6.19 -37.99
N ALA A 385 -40.65 7.19 -37.26
CA ALA A 385 -41.37 8.31 -37.84
C ALA A 385 -40.50 9.59 -37.88
N LEU A 386 -40.62 10.24 -39.03
CA LEU A 386 -39.87 11.37 -39.58
C LEU A 386 -39.85 12.67 -38.76
N ALA A 387 -38.75 13.40 -38.97
CA ALA A 387 -38.58 14.81 -38.64
C ALA A 387 -39.49 15.73 -39.47
N ARG A 388 -39.96 16.84 -38.85
CA ARG A 388 -40.43 18.01 -39.61
C ARG A 388 -40.07 19.31 -38.88
N ARG A 389 -39.36 20.17 -39.63
CA ARG A 389 -38.91 21.53 -39.31
C ARG A 389 -39.98 22.56 -39.72
N ALA A 390 -39.81 23.80 -39.21
CA ALA A 390 -40.41 25.10 -39.60
C ALA A 390 -41.75 25.45 -38.92
N ARG A 391 -42.05 26.69 -38.49
CA ARG A 391 -41.40 28.02 -38.55
C ARG A 391 -42.23 29.02 -37.69
N LEU A 392 -41.56 30.09 -37.21
CA LEU A 392 -41.96 31.51 -37.12
C LEU A 392 -42.90 32.09 -36.02
N ASN A 393 -42.47 33.30 -35.59
CA ASN A 393 -43.14 34.44 -34.94
C ASN A 393 -43.43 34.31 -33.42
N GLY A 394 -43.03 35.21 -32.51
CA GLY A 394 -42.58 36.60 -32.57
C GLY A 394 -43.64 37.53 -31.96
N HIS A 395 -43.39 38.15 -30.78
CA HIS A 395 -43.87 39.46 -30.26
C HIS A 395 -43.52 39.57 -28.75
N ARG A 396 -42.71 40.56 -28.31
CA ARG A 396 -43.10 41.80 -27.58
C ARG A 396 -44.04 41.51 -26.40
N ARG A 397 -43.77 41.88 -25.14
CA ARG A 397 -43.05 43.02 -24.52
C ARG A 397 -42.33 42.57 -23.25
#